data_AF-A0A091QYM3-F1
#
_entry.id   AF-A0A091QYM3-F1
#
_cell.length_a   1.000
_cell.length_b   1.000
_cell.length_c   1.000
_cell.angle_alpha   90.00
_cell.angle_beta   90.00
_cell.angle_gamma   90.00
#
_symmetry.space_group_name_H-M   'P 1'
#
loop_
_entity.id
_entity.type
_entity.pdbx_description
1 polymer ?
#
loop_
_entity_poly.entity_id
_entity_poly.type
_entity_poly.pdbx_seq_one_letter_code
_entity_poly.pdbx_strand_id
1 'polypeptide(L)'
;VLWPYLLEFVTPIQFTNALTPLCKSLMYLAVKKQEEGENSSLIRYDLNANLPSPYALTTRLLVVSSQPHAGDCRGTAALRLLSVLRYSVHPALDQLWSKRVPLLVEHIEG
;
A
#
# COMPACT_ATOMS: atom_id res chain seq x y z
N VAL A 1 14.21 -8.07 -9.36
CA VAL A 1 12.82 -7.61 -9.17
C VAL A 1 12.85 -6.15 -8.77
N LEU A 2 12.23 -5.25 -9.56
CA LEU A 2 12.32 -3.78 -9.39
C LEU A 2 11.07 -3.15 -8.74
N TRP A 3 10.01 -3.92 -8.49
CA TRP A 3 8.75 -3.33 -8.01
C TRP A 3 8.82 -2.69 -6.61
N PRO A 4 9.63 -3.18 -5.63
CA PRO A 4 9.67 -2.53 -4.32
C PRO A 4 10.17 -1.09 -4.38
N TYR A 5 11.04 -0.75 -5.34
CA TYR A 5 11.53 0.62 -5.54
C TYR A 5 10.40 1.61 -5.89
N LEU A 6 9.26 1.14 -6.39
CA LEU A 6 8.09 2.01 -6.60
C LEU A 6 7.54 2.58 -5.29
N LEU A 7 7.82 1.94 -4.14
CA LEU A 7 7.42 2.41 -2.82
C LEU A 7 8.14 3.70 -2.41
N GLU A 8 9.32 3.98 -2.97
CA GLU A 8 10.07 5.21 -2.74
C GLU A 8 9.28 6.45 -3.16
N PHE A 9 8.35 6.30 -4.12
CA PHE A 9 7.51 7.38 -4.63
C PHE A 9 6.20 7.55 -3.85
N VAL A 10 5.87 6.65 -2.92
CA VAL A 10 4.61 6.72 -2.16
C VAL A 10 4.68 7.79 -1.07
N THR A 11 5.82 7.89 -0.38
CA THR A 11 5.99 8.80 0.77
C THR A 11 6.20 10.27 0.41
N PRO A 12 6.96 10.65 -0.63
CA PRO A 12 7.23 12.06 -0.90
C PRO A 12 5.99 12.81 -1.37
N ILE A 13 5.79 14.01 -0.83
CA ILE A 13 4.58 14.83 -1.09
C ILE A 13 4.52 15.30 -2.55
N GLN A 14 5.67 15.50 -3.20
CA GLN A 14 5.74 15.89 -4.61
C GLN A 14 5.06 14.91 -5.57
N PHE A 15 4.92 13.63 -5.17
CA PHE A 15 4.29 12.59 -5.97
C PHE A 15 2.82 12.33 -5.60
N THR A 16 2.21 13.19 -4.76
CA THR A 16 0.81 13.01 -4.31
C THR A 16 -0.17 12.82 -5.47
N ASN A 17 0.01 13.57 -6.57
CA ASN A 17 -0.87 13.49 -7.74
C ASN A 17 -0.67 12.20 -8.56
N ALA A 18 0.46 11.52 -8.38
CA ALA A 18 0.75 10.23 -9.00
C ALA A 18 0.32 9.04 -8.12
N LEU A 19 -0.25 9.28 -6.93
CA LEU A 19 -0.57 8.19 -6.00
C LEU A 19 -1.61 7.23 -6.54
N THR A 20 -2.62 7.68 -7.29
CA THR A 20 -3.62 6.78 -7.88
C THR A 20 -2.97 5.74 -8.81
N PRO A 21 -2.22 6.13 -9.87
CA PRO A 21 -1.55 5.15 -10.71
C PRO A 21 -0.48 4.34 -9.96
N LEU A 22 0.30 4.96 -9.07
CA LEU A 22 1.30 4.24 -8.27
C LEU A 22 0.68 3.14 -7.40
N CYS A 23 -0.40 3.45 -6.67
CA CYS A 23 -1.07 2.49 -5.80
C CYS A 23 -1.69 1.34 -6.59
N LYS A 24 -2.29 1.62 -7.76
CA LYS A 24 -2.84 0.60 -8.66
C LYS A 24 -1.75 -0.35 -9.17
N SER A 25 -0.62 0.19 -9.63
CA SER A 25 0.51 -0.62 -10.09
C SER A 25 1.12 -1.47 -8.97
N LEU A 26 1.36 -0.87 -7.80
CA LEU A 26 1.90 -1.57 -6.63
C LEU A 26 0.96 -2.69 -6.16
N MET A 27 -0.35 -2.43 -6.13
CA MET A 27 -1.36 -3.42 -5.76
C MET A 27 -1.34 -4.60 -6.73
N TYR A 28 -1.36 -4.35 -8.04
CA TYR A 28 -1.29 -5.40 -9.06
C TYR A 28 -0.02 -6.26 -8.91
N LEU A 29 1.14 -5.62 -8.72
CA LEU A 29 2.41 -6.31 -8.56
C LEU A 29 2.46 -7.14 -7.27
N ALA A 30 1.93 -6.60 -6.16
CA ALA A 30 1.90 -7.31 -4.89
C ALA A 30 0.96 -8.52 -4.93
N VAL A 31 -0.22 -8.41 -5.56
CA VAL A 31 -1.14 -9.56 -5.73
C VAL A 31 -0.51 -10.64 -6.60
N LYS A 32 0.05 -10.27 -7.76
CA LYS A 32 0.74 -11.22 -8.64
C LYS A 32 1.86 -11.97 -7.91
N LYS A 33 2.57 -11.28 -7.02
CA LYS A 33 3.64 -11.87 -6.21
C LYS A 33 3.14 -12.83 -5.13
N GLN A 34 1.97 -12.56 -4.56
CA GLN A 34 1.32 -13.47 -3.61
C GLN A 34 0.86 -14.77 -4.29
N GLU A 35 0.33 -14.67 -5.50
CA GLU A 35 -0.06 -15.82 -6.33
C GLU A 35 1.14 -16.69 -6.72
N GLU A 36 2.30 -16.08 -6.97
CA GLU A 36 3.57 -16.77 -7.23
C GLU A 36 4.16 -17.46 -5.97
N GLY A 37 3.52 -17.35 -4.81
CA GLY A 37 3.93 -18.00 -3.56
C GLY A 37 4.94 -17.21 -2.72
N GLU A 38 5.30 -15.99 -3.11
CA GLU A 38 6.24 -15.11 -2.37
C GLU A 38 5.53 -14.35 -1.22
N ASN A 39 4.77 -15.06 -0.40
CA ASN A 39 3.84 -14.47 0.57
C ASN A 39 4.50 -13.90 1.86
N SER A 40 5.64 -14.46 2.31
CA SER A 40 6.15 -14.15 3.67
C SER A 40 7.14 -12.98 3.73
N SER A 41 7.50 -12.35 2.61
CA SER A 41 8.42 -11.22 2.60
C SER A 41 8.41 -10.51 1.24
N LEU A 42 7.24 -10.01 0.86
CA LEU A 42 7.07 -9.21 -0.36
C LEU A 42 8.09 -8.05 -0.45
N ILE A 43 8.49 -7.49 0.70
CA ILE A 43 9.42 -6.36 0.77
C ILE A 43 10.50 -6.64 1.81
N ARG A 44 11.76 -6.68 1.37
CA ARG A 44 12.95 -6.74 2.25
C ARG A 44 13.46 -5.31 2.50
N TYR A 45 12.95 -4.68 3.55
CA TYR A 45 13.28 -3.30 3.92
C TYR A 45 14.72 -3.13 4.41
N ASP A 46 15.35 -4.21 4.87
CA ASP A 46 16.72 -4.27 5.39
C ASP A 46 17.80 -4.15 4.31
N LEU A 47 17.47 -4.45 3.05
CA LEU A 47 18.44 -4.50 1.95
C LEU A 47 18.51 -3.25 1.09
N ASN A 48 17.63 -2.27 1.35
CA ASN A 48 17.46 -1.14 0.47
C ASN A 48 17.38 0.16 1.25
N ALA A 49 18.49 0.91 1.26
CA ALA A 49 18.62 2.15 2.03
C ALA A 49 17.63 3.25 1.60
N ASN A 50 17.10 3.18 0.38
CA ASN A 50 16.19 4.18 -0.17
C ASN A 50 14.71 3.87 0.08
N LEU A 51 14.38 2.64 0.51
CA LEU A 51 12.98 2.29 0.78
C LEU A 51 12.45 3.06 2.00
N PRO A 52 11.19 3.52 1.95
CA PRO A 52 10.56 4.07 3.14
C PRO A 52 10.46 2.98 4.20
N SER A 53 10.61 3.36 5.48
CA SER A 53 10.33 2.43 6.56
C SER A 53 8.89 1.93 6.47
N PRO A 54 8.59 0.70 6.94
CA PRO A 54 7.22 0.19 6.97
C PRO A 54 6.26 1.19 7.64
N TYR A 55 6.67 1.81 8.75
CA TYR A 55 5.92 2.83 9.46
C TYR A 55 5.66 4.09 8.63
N ALA A 56 6.65 4.60 7.90
CA ALA A 56 6.50 5.78 7.04
C ALA A 56 5.51 5.51 5.90
N LEU A 57 5.62 4.34 5.26
CA LEU A 57 4.71 3.90 4.21
C LEU A 57 3.27 3.78 4.72
N THR A 58 3.08 3.11 5.86
CA THR A 58 1.76 2.93 6.47
C THR A 58 1.13 4.26 6.88
N THR A 59 1.89 5.11 7.55
CA THR A 59 1.41 6.43 7.99
C THR A 59 0.96 7.24 6.79
N ARG A 60 1.76 7.26 5.72
CA ARG A 60 1.41 7.96 4.49
C ARG A 60 0.11 7.44 3.89
N LEU A 61 -0.03 6.12 3.74
CA LEU A 61 -1.22 5.51 3.15
C LEU A 61 -2.47 5.77 3.99
N LEU A 62 -2.36 5.71 5.33
CA LEU A 62 -3.47 6.03 6.24
C LEU A 62 -3.90 7.51 6.13
N VAL A 63 -2.94 8.44 6.13
CA VAL A 63 -3.22 9.87 5.97
C VAL A 63 -3.91 10.14 4.64
N VAL A 64 -3.42 9.54 3.54
CA VAL A 64 -4.04 9.71 2.22
C VAL A 64 -5.43 9.09 2.17
N SER A 65 -5.64 7.94 2.83
CA SER A 65 -6.94 7.25 2.90
C SER A 65 -8.00 8.03 3.70
N SER A 66 -7.62 8.98 4.54
CA SER A 66 -8.57 9.84 5.28
C SER A 66 -9.42 10.73 4.38
N GLN A 67 -9.01 10.93 3.13
CA GLN A 67 -9.74 11.68 2.11
C GLN A 67 -9.97 10.79 0.88
N PRO A 68 -10.91 9.83 0.96
CA PRO A 68 -11.05 8.76 -0.04
C PRO A 68 -11.25 9.27 -1.47
N HIS A 69 -12.08 10.30 -1.64
CA HIS A 69 -12.45 10.86 -2.95
C HIS A 69 -11.53 11.98 -3.44
N ALA A 70 -10.54 12.41 -2.66
CA ALA A 70 -9.65 13.48 -3.09
C ALA A 70 -8.74 13.02 -4.23
N GLY A 71 -8.53 13.88 -5.23
CA GLY A 71 -7.56 13.72 -6.31
C GLY A 71 -7.58 12.35 -7.00
N ASP A 72 -8.44 12.16 -7.99
CA ASP A 72 -8.59 10.92 -8.76
C ASP A 72 -8.73 9.67 -7.85
N CYS A 73 -9.51 9.79 -6.78
CA CYS A 73 -9.75 8.75 -5.78
C CYS A 73 -8.45 8.14 -5.19
N ARG A 74 -7.41 8.98 -4.99
CA ARG A 74 -6.12 8.50 -4.46
C ARG A 74 -6.24 7.91 -3.05
N GLY A 75 -7.19 8.39 -2.25
CA GLY A 75 -7.45 7.86 -0.91
C GLY A 75 -7.95 6.41 -0.98
N THR A 76 -8.90 6.13 -1.86
CA THR A 76 -9.37 4.76 -2.12
C THR A 76 -8.26 3.87 -2.66
N ALA A 77 -7.44 4.37 -3.59
CA ALA A 77 -6.31 3.63 -4.12
C ALA A 77 -5.26 3.30 -3.05
N ALA A 78 -4.96 4.25 -2.16
CA ALA A 78 -4.05 4.05 -1.03
C ALA A 78 -4.57 3.01 -0.04
N LEU A 79 -5.87 3.03 0.26
CA LEU A 79 -6.51 2.06 1.15
C LEU A 79 -6.46 0.64 0.57
N ARG A 80 -6.72 0.50 -0.73
CA ARG A 80 -6.57 -0.78 -1.44
C ARG A 80 -5.14 -1.30 -1.39
N LEU A 81 -4.14 -0.44 -1.63
CA LEU A 81 -2.73 -0.85 -1.51
C LEU A 81 -2.40 -1.32 -0.08
N LEU A 82 -2.88 -0.60 0.93
CA LEU A 82 -2.71 -0.96 2.35
C LEU A 82 -3.25 -2.37 2.65
N SER A 83 -4.37 -2.75 2.03
CA SER A 83 -4.99 -4.06 2.22
C SER A 83 -4.10 -5.23 1.79
N VAL A 84 -3.24 -5.02 0.78
CA VAL A 84 -2.34 -6.03 0.21
C VAL A 84 -0.99 -6.02 0.92
N LEU A 85 -0.52 -4.83 1.33
CA LEU A 85 0.76 -4.67 2.02
C LEU A 85 0.70 -4.92 3.53
N ARG A 86 -0.47 -5.18 4.11
CA ARG A 86 -0.68 -5.34 5.57
C ARG A 86 0.34 -6.26 6.26
N TYR A 87 0.68 -7.40 5.64
CA TYR A 87 1.67 -8.33 6.18
C TYR A 87 3.10 -7.77 6.16
N SER A 88 3.43 -7.00 5.12
CA SER A 88 4.75 -6.35 4.97
C SER A 88 4.93 -5.13 5.88
N VAL A 89 3.84 -4.58 6.42
CA VAL A 89 3.87 -3.46 7.37
C VAL A 89 4.22 -3.97 8.76
N HIS A 90 3.40 -4.87 9.30
CA HIS A 90 3.60 -5.47 10.62
C HIS A 90 2.69 -6.71 10.77
N PRO A 91 3.22 -7.89 11.17
CA PRO A 91 2.44 -9.12 11.27
C PRO A 91 1.19 -9.01 12.17
N ALA A 92 1.28 -8.26 13.26
CA ALA A 92 0.14 -8.06 14.17
C ALA A 92 -1.06 -7.32 13.55
N LEU A 93 -0.85 -6.57 12.46
CA LEU A 93 -1.94 -5.86 11.78
C LEU A 93 -2.72 -6.76 10.82
N ASP A 94 -2.14 -7.88 10.39
CA ASP A 94 -2.77 -8.75 9.39
C ASP A 94 -4.13 -9.27 9.84
N GLN A 95 -4.23 -9.75 11.08
CA GLN A 95 -5.49 -10.29 11.63
C GLN A 95 -6.62 -9.25 11.65
N LEU A 96 -6.33 -8.00 12.03
CA LEU A 96 -7.32 -6.94 12.11
C LEU A 96 -7.66 -6.39 10.72
N TRP A 97 -6.64 -6.11 9.92
CA TRP A 97 -6.79 -5.39 8.66
C TRP A 97 -7.32 -6.27 7.53
N SER A 98 -7.05 -7.58 7.58
CA SER A 98 -7.67 -8.55 6.65
C SER A 98 -9.19 -8.55 6.71
N LYS A 99 -9.78 -8.16 7.86
CA LYS A 99 -11.23 -8.08 8.05
C LYS A 99 -11.78 -6.67 7.88
N ARG A 100 -11.11 -5.66 8.46
CA ARG A 100 -11.64 -4.29 8.53
C ARG A 100 -11.41 -3.49 7.25
N VAL A 101 -10.25 -3.64 6.60
CA VAL A 101 -9.90 -2.81 5.43
C VAL A 101 -10.78 -3.13 4.22
N PRO A 102 -11.06 -4.41 3.86
CA PRO A 102 -11.96 -4.71 2.75
C PRO A 102 -13.37 -4.14 2.91
N LEU A 103 -13.95 -4.23 4.13
CA LEU A 103 -15.25 -3.66 4.43
C LEU A 103 -15.26 -2.13 4.30
N LEU A 104 -14.16 -1.47 4.68
CA LEU A 104 -14.04 -0.03 4.53
C LEU A 104 -13.91 0.38 3.05
N VAL A 105 -13.17 -0.40 2.24
CA VAL A 105 -13.08 -0.17 0.79
C VAL A 105 -14.46 -0.33 0.15
N GLU A 106 -15.19 -1.39 0.48
CA GLU A 106 -16.55 -1.62 -0.02
C GLU A 106 -17.49 -0.47 0.34
N HIS A 107 -17.44 0.02 1.58
CA HIS A 107 -18.26 1.15 2.02
C HIS A 107 -17.94 2.47 1.30
N ILE A 108 -16.70 2.67 0.86
CA ILE A 108 -16.28 3.88 0.14
C ILE A 108 -16.67 3.81 -1.35
N GLU A 109 -16.77 2.60 -1.92
CA GLU A 109 -16.97 2.37 -3.35
C GLU A 109 -18.40 1.99 -3.74
N GLY A 110 -19.19 1.47 -2.80
CA GLY A 110 -20.62 1.17 -2.96
C GLY A 110 -21.49 2.40 -2.76
#